data_AF-A0A6J6YX25-F1
#
_entry.id   AF-A0A6J6YX25-F1
#
_cell.length_a   1.000
_cell.length_b   1.000
_cell.length_c   1.000
_cell.angle_alpha   90.00
_cell.angle_beta   90.00
_cell.angle_gamma   90.00
#
_symmetry.space_group_name_H-M   'P 1'
#
loop_
_entity.id
_entity.type
_entity.pdbx_description
1 polymer ?
#
loop_
_entity_poly.entity_id
_entity_poly.type
_entity_poly.pdbx_seq_one_letter_code
_entity_poly.pdbx_strand_id
1 'polypeptide(L)'
;MRMGYQWDFSPLVRRLFLSLIWLAALIYIGSIARFTYNMPYGDDYDAVLGFLNQYWAADSWQRFILLFSQHNEHRVLLTHLFEVVDWQLFGQVNFTHLIWLGNLGWFLVIYTMWSHAKSRAIPMIAFGPVIILLFSFSHYEMMTWAMTSIQQYYQILFSILSLRFMVRHQWMAFTPFFLLAVFTGGGGLILIPVLVFYLLWNKSYRLVAPFLALFVTTLYIYFSFLPYVNLTPTAKFMGALSHPLDLATFAVGFIGGVGNVQIVGLASFVSVGLLLLVLFASQARFLFKEDPFLAWMGIYIGLTAGLAALNRLDIGAQAGGDSRYSTYSLVFCACLYLSALLRFSAMNIQKKIVGWGYVFATLLFIAWYFQAFTALNDRLYWLKNGFATYPDLVRARAVLDQSHELGIFLAPNKQQKR
;
A
#
# COMPACT_ATOMS: atom_id res chain seq x y z
N MET A 1 24.92 22.85 17.18
CA MET A 1 25.40 23.38 15.89
C MET A 1 24.94 22.47 14.77
N ARG A 2 23.96 22.88 13.95
CA ARG A 2 23.57 22.13 12.76
C ARG A 2 24.59 22.46 11.67
N MET A 3 25.53 21.54 11.40
CA MET A 3 26.38 21.65 10.22
C MET A 3 25.46 21.70 9.00
N GLY A 4 25.45 22.83 8.30
CA GLY A 4 24.81 22.92 7.00
C GLY A 4 25.55 21.97 6.07
N TYR A 5 24.99 20.79 5.83
CA TYR A 5 25.50 19.88 4.82
C TYR A 5 25.43 20.60 3.47
N GLN A 6 26.56 21.09 2.97
CA GLN A 6 26.66 21.54 1.59
C GLN A 6 26.77 20.30 0.73
N TRP A 7 25.62 19.77 0.31
CA TRP A 7 25.50 18.67 -0.64
C TRP A 7 25.91 19.13 -2.04
N ASP A 8 27.21 19.36 -2.22
CA ASP A 8 27.74 19.90 -3.46
C ASP A 8 28.02 18.77 -4.45
N PHE A 9 27.02 18.46 -5.28
CA PHE A 9 27.18 17.63 -6.48
C PHE A 9 27.51 18.55 -7.65
N SER A 10 28.35 18.09 -8.59
CA SER A 10 28.63 18.87 -9.79
C SER A 10 27.32 19.23 -10.52
N PRO A 11 27.24 20.41 -11.17
CA PRO A 11 26.03 20.84 -11.86
C PRO A 11 25.50 19.81 -12.85
N LEU A 12 26.39 19.09 -13.53
CA LEU A 12 26.04 18.02 -14.46
C LEU A 12 25.36 16.84 -13.76
N VAL A 13 25.94 16.34 -12.66
CA VAL A 13 25.38 15.22 -11.88
C VAL A 13 24.02 15.60 -11.31
N ARG A 14 23.89 16.83 -10.79
CA ARG A 14 22.62 17.34 -10.28
C ARG A 14 21.54 17.36 -11.37
N ARG A 15 21.86 17.84 -12.58
CA ARG A 15 20.89 17.83 -13.70
C ARG A 15 20.50 16.41 -14.07
N LEU A 16 21.46 15.49 -14.20
CA LEU A 16 21.20 14.08 -14.51
C LEU A 16 20.23 13.45 -13.50
N PHE A 17 20.52 13.61 -12.20
CA PHE A 17 19.72 13.07 -11.11
C PHE A 17 18.30 13.66 -11.06
N LEU A 18 18.13 14.95 -11.33
CA LEU A 18 16.82 15.56 -11.45
C LEU A 18 16.06 15.06 -12.69
N SER A 19 16.74 14.90 -13.83
CA SER A 19 16.13 14.33 -15.04
C SER A 19 15.64 12.91 -14.82
N LEU A 20 16.39 12.07 -14.09
CA LEU A 20 15.96 10.71 -13.75
C LEU A 20 14.71 10.69 -12.87
N ILE A 21 14.63 11.59 -11.87
CA ILE A 21 13.42 11.72 -11.03
C ILE A 21 12.21 12.08 -11.89
N TRP A 22 12.34 13.13 -12.72
CA TRP A 22 11.25 13.58 -13.58
C TRP A 22 10.84 12.53 -14.61
N LEU A 23 11.82 11.85 -15.22
CA LEU A 23 11.55 10.79 -16.19
C LEU A 23 10.75 9.64 -15.56
N ALA A 24 11.17 9.16 -14.38
CA ALA A 24 10.43 8.11 -13.67
C ALA A 24 8.99 8.54 -13.33
N ALA A 25 8.82 9.76 -12.83
CA ALA A 25 7.49 10.31 -12.52
C ALA A 25 6.59 10.43 -13.76
N LEU A 26 7.12 10.95 -14.87
CA LEU A 26 6.38 11.12 -16.11
C LEU A 26 6.00 9.76 -16.74
N ILE A 27 6.90 8.78 -16.71
CA ILE A 27 6.61 7.42 -17.19
C ILE A 27 5.51 6.77 -16.34
N TYR A 28 5.59 6.91 -15.01
CA TYR A 28 4.60 6.37 -14.09
C TYR A 28 3.21 6.98 -14.32
N ILE A 29 3.12 8.32 -14.33
CA ILE A 29 1.86 9.06 -14.57
C ILE A 29 1.32 8.75 -15.97
N GLY A 30 2.18 8.77 -16.99
CA GLY A 30 1.80 8.45 -18.37
C GLY A 30 1.28 7.02 -18.52
N SER A 31 1.82 6.08 -17.76
CA SER A 31 1.37 4.69 -17.74
C SER A 31 -0.01 4.54 -17.08
N ILE A 32 -0.27 5.22 -15.96
CA ILE A 32 -1.63 5.24 -15.38
C ILE A 32 -2.64 5.76 -16.41
N ALA A 33 -2.33 6.89 -17.07
CA ALA A 33 -3.18 7.47 -18.09
C ALA A 33 -3.39 6.53 -19.29
N ARG A 34 -2.36 5.75 -19.67
CA ARG A 34 -2.41 4.85 -20.82
C ARG A 34 -3.17 3.55 -20.57
N PHE A 35 -3.08 3.01 -19.35
CA PHE A 35 -3.55 1.68 -18.99
C PHE A 35 -4.84 1.67 -18.16
N THR A 36 -5.27 2.82 -17.64
CA THR A 36 -6.61 2.93 -17.06
C THR A 36 -7.70 2.80 -18.12
N TYR A 37 -8.80 2.14 -17.76
CA TYR A 37 -9.99 2.03 -18.58
C TYR A 37 -11.22 2.02 -17.67
N ASN A 38 -12.29 2.69 -18.09
CA ASN A 38 -13.51 2.81 -17.27
C ASN A 38 -14.34 1.51 -17.29
N MET A 39 -13.85 0.49 -16.60
CA MET A 39 -14.52 -0.80 -16.38
C MET A 39 -14.12 -1.39 -15.02
N PRO A 40 -15.01 -2.14 -14.35
CA PRO A 40 -14.66 -2.87 -13.13
C PRO A 40 -13.67 -3.99 -13.44
N TYR A 41 -12.69 -4.17 -12.55
CA TYR A 41 -11.76 -5.28 -12.57
C TYR A 41 -11.79 -6.08 -11.26
N GLY A 42 -11.88 -7.42 -11.35
CA GLY A 42 -11.82 -8.30 -10.17
C GLY A 42 -12.82 -7.89 -9.09
N ASP A 43 -12.34 -7.62 -7.88
CA ASP A 43 -13.17 -7.25 -6.74
C ASP A 43 -13.98 -5.95 -6.92
N ASP A 44 -13.68 -5.12 -7.93
CA ASP A 44 -14.47 -3.92 -8.23
C ASP A 44 -15.95 -4.25 -8.53
N TYR A 45 -16.24 -5.45 -9.04
CA TYR A 45 -17.62 -5.87 -9.29
C TYR A 45 -18.43 -5.87 -7.98
N ASP A 46 -17.98 -6.54 -6.92
CA ASP A 46 -18.74 -6.60 -5.67
C ASP A 46 -18.46 -5.40 -4.76
N ALA A 47 -17.19 -4.98 -4.64
CA ALA A 47 -16.78 -3.96 -3.69
C ALA A 47 -17.20 -2.53 -4.08
N VAL A 48 -17.35 -2.26 -5.38
CA VAL A 48 -17.75 -0.94 -5.91
C VAL A 48 -19.19 -1.00 -6.43
N LEU A 49 -19.43 -1.79 -7.48
CA LEU A 49 -20.76 -1.83 -8.10
C LEU A 49 -21.80 -2.52 -7.21
N GLY A 50 -21.46 -3.68 -6.66
CA GLY A 50 -22.34 -4.44 -5.78
C GLY A 50 -22.71 -3.67 -4.52
N PHE A 51 -21.76 -2.91 -3.96
CA PHE A 51 -22.02 -1.97 -2.88
C PHE A 51 -22.96 -0.85 -3.33
N LEU A 52 -22.66 -0.14 -4.43
CA LEU A 52 -23.47 1.02 -4.86
C LEU A 52 -24.92 0.62 -5.19
N ASN A 53 -25.12 -0.56 -5.79
CA ASN A 53 -26.45 -1.11 -6.07
C ASN A 53 -27.27 -1.27 -4.79
N GLN A 54 -26.65 -1.75 -3.71
CA GLN A 54 -27.30 -1.90 -2.42
C GLN A 54 -27.46 -0.56 -1.70
N TYR A 55 -26.44 0.29 -1.76
CA TYR A 55 -26.40 1.59 -1.11
C TYR A 55 -27.56 2.48 -1.56
N TRP A 56 -27.80 2.58 -2.87
CA TRP A 56 -28.86 3.44 -3.38
C TRP A 56 -30.26 2.86 -3.18
N ALA A 57 -30.40 1.54 -3.05
CA ALA A 57 -31.66 0.88 -2.70
C ALA A 57 -31.99 0.96 -1.19
N ALA A 58 -30.99 1.19 -0.34
CA ALA A 58 -31.12 1.19 1.11
C ALA A 58 -31.64 2.51 1.70
N ASP A 59 -32.20 2.44 2.91
CA ASP A 59 -32.58 3.63 3.70
C ASP A 59 -31.35 4.36 4.29
N SER A 60 -31.57 5.52 4.94
CA SER A 60 -30.49 6.35 5.47
C SER A 60 -29.62 5.66 6.53
N TRP A 61 -30.20 4.85 7.42
CA TRP A 61 -29.44 4.16 8.46
C TRP A 61 -28.67 2.99 7.88
N GLN A 62 -29.31 2.22 7.00
CA GLN A 62 -28.68 1.12 6.29
C GLN A 62 -27.52 1.62 5.42
N ARG A 63 -27.67 2.76 4.72
CA ARG A 63 -26.58 3.40 3.98
C ARG A 63 -25.37 3.70 4.87
N PHE A 64 -25.61 4.26 6.07
CA PHE A 64 -24.53 4.51 7.02
C PHE A 64 -23.80 3.22 7.41
N ILE A 65 -24.53 2.15 7.72
CA ILE A 65 -23.93 0.84 8.06
C ILE A 65 -23.19 0.24 6.85
N LEU A 66 -23.75 0.36 5.65
CA LEU A 66 -23.14 -0.15 4.40
C LEU A 66 -21.80 0.52 4.11
N LEU A 67 -21.60 1.80 4.47
CA LEU A 67 -20.28 2.44 4.36
C LEU A 67 -19.18 1.68 5.12
N PHE A 68 -19.55 0.95 6.17
CA PHE A 68 -18.63 0.09 6.91
C PHE A 68 -18.82 -1.39 6.55
N SER A 69 -19.41 -1.71 5.41
CA SER A 69 -19.56 -3.10 4.99
C SER A 69 -18.20 -3.75 4.76
N GLN A 70 -18.18 -5.06 4.96
CA GLN A 70 -16.99 -5.87 4.79
C GLN A 70 -16.89 -6.32 3.33
N HIS A 71 -15.70 -6.20 2.74
CA HIS A 71 -15.34 -6.86 1.49
C HIS A 71 -14.17 -7.80 1.75
N ASN A 72 -14.32 -9.08 1.41
CA ASN A 72 -13.41 -10.15 1.82
C ASN A 72 -13.16 -10.10 3.35
N GLU A 73 -11.91 -10.10 3.81
CA GLU A 73 -11.58 -10.07 5.25
C GLU A 73 -11.55 -8.65 5.85
N HIS A 74 -11.91 -7.62 5.07
CA HIS A 74 -11.57 -6.23 5.41
C HIS A 74 -12.78 -5.30 5.37
N ARG A 75 -12.75 -4.28 6.23
CA ARG A 75 -13.61 -3.10 6.09
C ARG A 75 -12.96 -2.14 5.09
N VAL A 76 -13.74 -1.59 4.18
CA VAL A 76 -13.25 -0.75 3.06
C VAL A 76 -13.94 0.62 3.00
N LEU A 77 -14.10 1.25 4.17
CA LEU A 77 -14.84 2.51 4.35
C LEU A 77 -14.41 3.60 3.37
N LEU A 78 -13.10 3.79 3.19
CA LEU A 78 -12.62 4.86 2.33
C LEU A 78 -12.98 4.62 0.86
N THR A 79 -12.93 3.36 0.40
CA THR A 79 -13.36 2.99 -0.94
C THR A 79 -14.83 3.36 -1.13
N HIS A 80 -15.69 2.95 -0.20
CA HIS A 80 -17.13 3.26 -0.23
C HIS A 80 -17.41 4.76 -0.19
N LEU A 81 -16.66 5.54 0.59
CA LEU A 81 -16.79 6.99 0.59
C LEU A 81 -16.40 7.59 -0.77
N PHE A 82 -15.32 7.12 -1.39
CA PHE A 82 -14.86 7.66 -2.68
C PHE A 82 -15.82 7.34 -3.83
N GLU A 83 -16.37 6.13 -3.90
CA GLU A 83 -17.32 5.77 -4.96
C GLU A 83 -18.70 6.43 -4.78
N VAL A 84 -19.16 6.65 -3.55
CA VAL A 84 -20.36 7.46 -3.29
C VAL A 84 -20.13 8.91 -3.74
N VAL A 85 -18.99 9.50 -3.38
CA VAL A 85 -18.64 10.87 -3.78
C VAL A 85 -18.49 10.99 -5.30
N ASP A 86 -17.83 10.04 -5.95
CA ASP A 86 -17.68 10.02 -7.41
C ASP A 86 -19.05 9.95 -8.09
N TRP A 87 -19.92 9.04 -7.66
CA TRP A 87 -21.28 8.95 -8.18
C TRP A 87 -22.09 10.24 -7.94
N GLN A 88 -21.99 10.85 -6.76
CA GLN A 88 -22.72 12.10 -6.46
C GLN A 88 -22.25 13.28 -7.34
N LEU A 89 -20.98 13.33 -7.69
CA LEU A 89 -20.41 14.41 -8.51
C LEU A 89 -20.70 14.25 -10.01
N PHE A 90 -20.71 13.01 -10.50
CA PHE A 90 -20.78 12.73 -11.95
C PHE A 90 -22.08 12.03 -12.39
N GLY A 91 -22.94 11.66 -11.44
CA GLY A 91 -24.18 10.89 -11.66
C GLY A 91 -23.96 9.41 -12.01
N GLN A 92 -22.71 9.00 -12.20
CA GLN A 92 -22.26 7.65 -12.52
C GLN A 92 -20.87 7.43 -11.91
N VAL A 93 -20.57 6.20 -11.52
CA VAL A 93 -19.21 5.86 -11.07
C VAL A 93 -18.28 5.68 -12.27
N ASN A 94 -17.04 6.15 -12.15
CA ASN A 94 -16.02 6.03 -13.18
C ASN A 94 -14.74 5.42 -12.60
N PHE A 95 -14.38 4.22 -13.05
CA PHE A 95 -13.20 3.49 -12.58
C PHE A 95 -11.90 4.21 -12.89
N THR A 96 -11.84 5.02 -13.96
CA THR A 96 -10.67 5.86 -14.22
C THR A 96 -10.51 6.95 -13.16
N HIS A 97 -11.60 7.58 -12.71
CA HIS A 97 -11.53 8.55 -11.60
C HIS A 97 -11.06 7.88 -10.31
N LEU A 98 -11.64 6.72 -9.98
CA LEU A 98 -11.28 5.96 -8.78
C LEU A 98 -9.82 5.50 -8.80
N ILE A 99 -9.30 5.06 -9.95
CA ILE A 99 -7.88 4.71 -10.11
C ILE A 99 -6.98 5.93 -9.85
N TRP A 100 -7.32 7.11 -10.37
CA TRP A 100 -6.56 8.33 -10.10
C TRP A 100 -6.64 8.74 -8.62
N LEU A 101 -7.82 8.63 -8.00
CA LEU A 101 -8.00 8.86 -6.56
C LEU A 101 -7.17 7.88 -5.73
N GLY A 102 -7.10 6.61 -6.12
CA GLY A 102 -6.22 5.62 -5.50
C GLY A 102 -4.74 6.01 -5.58
N ASN A 103 -4.26 6.31 -6.78
CA ASN A 103 -2.86 6.71 -7.01
C ASN A 103 -2.49 8.03 -6.31
N LEU A 104 -3.44 8.94 -6.06
CA LEU A 104 -3.23 10.11 -5.21
C LEU A 104 -2.76 9.70 -3.80
N GLY A 105 -3.33 8.63 -3.23
CA GLY A 105 -2.88 8.06 -1.95
C GLY A 105 -1.40 7.69 -1.99
N TRP A 106 -0.92 7.12 -3.09
CA TRP A 106 0.49 6.77 -3.26
C TRP A 106 1.40 8.01 -3.42
N PHE A 107 0.96 9.03 -4.16
CA PHE A 107 1.69 10.31 -4.20
C PHE A 107 1.80 10.95 -2.81
N LEU A 108 0.76 10.84 -1.99
CA LEU A 108 0.77 11.31 -0.60
C LEU A 108 1.72 10.48 0.30
N VAL A 109 1.88 9.18 0.03
CA VAL A 109 2.92 8.35 0.68
C VAL A 109 4.32 8.89 0.36
N ILE A 110 4.62 9.14 -0.92
CA ILE A 110 5.89 9.70 -1.37
C ILE A 110 6.13 11.07 -0.72
N TYR A 111 5.12 11.94 -0.71
CA TYR A 111 5.19 13.24 -0.06
C TYR A 111 5.44 13.14 1.45
N THR A 112 4.81 12.18 2.13
CA THR A 112 5.00 11.98 3.58
C THR A 112 6.42 11.51 3.89
N MET A 113 6.97 10.61 3.07
CA MET A 113 8.38 10.18 3.16
C MET A 113 9.34 11.33 2.88
N TRP A 114 9.05 12.17 1.88
CA TRP A 114 9.80 13.39 1.60
C TRP A 114 9.76 14.38 2.77
N SER A 115 8.59 14.59 3.35
CA SER A 115 8.41 15.46 4.54
C SER A 115 9.25 14.98 5.72
N HIS A 116 9.37 13.67 5.93
CA HIS A 116 10.30 13.10 6.90
C HIS A 116 11.75 13.37 6.53
N ALA A 117 12.19 13.01 5.32
CA ALA A 117 13.56 13.21 4.85
C ALA A 117 14.00 14.69 4.94
N LYS A 118 13.14 15.62 4.51
CA LYS A 118 13.36 17.07 4.62
C LYS A 118 13.52 17.52 6.08
N SER A 119 12.75 16.97 7.01
CA SER A 119 12.90 17.28 8.45
C SER A 119 14.25 16.82 9.04
N ARG A 120 14.93 15.92 8.33
CA ARG A 120 16.28 15.42 8.65
C ARG A 120 17.37 16.06 7.78
N ALA A 121 17.06 17.18 7.12
CA ALA A 121 17.95 17.93 6.25
C ALA A 121 18.51 17.14 5.05
N ILE A 122 17.80 16.09 4.60
CA ILE A 122 18.12 15.38 3.36
C ILE A 122 17.61 16.22 2.18
N PRO A 123 18.48 16.61 1.21
CA PRO A 123 18.06 17.37 0.04
C PRO A 123 17.28 16.50 -0.94
N MET A 124 16.49 17.13 -1.82
CA MET A 124 15.68 16.44 -2.83
C MET A 124 16.50 15.48 -3.70
N ILE A 125 17.72 15.85 -4.05
CA ILE A 125 18.62 15.02 -4.86
C ILE A 125 18.98 13.72 -4.12
N ALA A 126 19.30 13.80 -2.83
CA ALA A 126 19.58 12.61 -2.04
C ALA A 126 18.30 11.79 -1.74
N PHE A 127 17.13 12.40 -1.81
CA PHE A 127 15.85 11.70 -1.71
C PHE A 127 15.41 11.06 -3.04
N GLY A 128 15.98 11.48 -4.17
CA GLY A 128 15.60 11.02 -5.50
C GLY A 128 15.50 9.51 -5.71
N PRO A 129 16.44 8.69 -5.17
CA PRO A 129 16.33 7.24 -5.25
C PRO A 129 15.05 6.69 -4.61
N VAL A 130 14.56 7.29 -3.52
CA VAL A 130 13.27 6.91 -2.91
C VAL A 130 12.11 7.22 -3.86
N ILE A 131 12.14 8.38 -4.54
CA ILE A 131 11.09 8.73 -5.51
C ILE A 131 11.04 7.70 -6.65
N ILE A 132 12.18 7.42 -7.28
CA ILE A 132 12.27 6.47 -8.40
C ILE A 132 11.84 5.08 -7.95
N LEU A 133 12.29 4.66 -6.76
CA LEU A 133 11.93 3.37 -6.17
C LEU A 133 10.42 3.26 -5.94
N LEU A 134 9.78 4.27 -5.32
CA LEU A 134 8.34 4.24 -5.05
C LEU A 134 7.51 4.33 -6.34
N PHE A 135 8.05 4.91 -7.43
CA PHE A 135 7.44 4.84 -8.76
C PHE A 135 7.73 3.56 -9.55
N SER A 136 8.46 2.59 -8.98
CA SER A 136 8.68 1.28 -9.60
C SER A 136 7.36 0.58 -9.92
N PHE A 137 7.31 -0.16 -11.02
CA PHE A 137 6.12 -0.89 -11.49
C PHE A 137 5.92 -2.24 -10.76
N SER A 138 6.64 -2.50 -9.67
CA SER A 138 6.50 -3.74 -8.90
C SER A 138 5.13 -3.93 -8.27
N HIS A 139 4.35 -2.86 -8.14
CA HIS A 139 2.97 -2.82 -7.67
C HIS A 139 1.96 -2.51 -8.80
N TYR A 140 2.27 -2.88 -10.05
CA TYR A 140 1.47 -2.53 -11.24
C TYR A 140 -0.03 -2.85 -11.14
N GLU A 141 -0.40 -3.84 -10.31
CA GLU A 141 -1.81 -4.17 -10.09
C GLU A 141 -2.54 -3.00 -9.46
N MET A 142 -1.93 -2.37 -8.46
CA MET A 142 -2.48 -1.20 -7.75
C MET A 142 -2.50 0.05 -8.62
N MET A 143 -1.62 0.16 -9.61
CA MET A 143 -1.60 1.33 -10.49
C MET A 143 -2.89 1.45 -11.31
N THR A 144 -3.59 0.35 -11.58
CA THR A 144 -4.73 0.29 -12.52
C THR A 144 -5.94 -0.48 -12.00
N TRP A 145 -6.00 -0.79 -10.71
CA TRP A 145 -7.13 -1.48 -10.08
C TRP A 145 -7.78 -0.57 -9.04
N ALA A 146 -9.01 -0.12 -9.31
CA ALA A 146 -9.66 0.97 -8.57
C ALA A 146 -9.77 0.68 -7.07
N MET A 147 -10.54 -0.33 -6.67
CA MET A 147 -10.78 -0.61 -5.24
C MET A 147 -9.48 -0.91 -4.51
N THR A 148 -8.67 -1.82 -5.06
CA THR A 148 -7.45 -2.29 -4.39
C THR A 148 -6.43 -1.17 -4.22
N SER A 149 -6.34 -0.24 -5.18
CA SER A 149 -5.46 0.94 -5.08
C SER A 149 -5.87 1.88 -3.95
N ILE A 150 -7.17 2.19 -3.84
CA ILE A 150 -7.70 3.04 -2.77
C ILE A 150 -7.46 2.36 -1.42
N GLN A 151 -7.86 1.09 -1.32
CA GLN A 151 -7.70 0.30 -0.10
C GLN A 151 -6.24 0.29 0.36
N GLN A 152 -5.30 -0.11 -0.51
CA GLN A 152 -3.94 -0.36 -0.07
C GLN A 152 -3.10 0.91 0.05
N TYR A 153 -3.17 1.83 -0.91
CA TYR A 153 -2.34 3.05 -0.87
C TYR A 153 -2.74 3.96 0.28
N TYR A 154 -4.04 4.14 0.56
CA TYR A 154 -4.47 4.96 1.68
C TYR A 154 -4.28 4.26 3.03
N GLN A 155 -4.46 2.94 3.11
CA GLN A 155 -4.14 2.22 4.34
C GLN A 155 -2.64 2.38 4.68
N ILE A 156 -1.73 2.28 3.70
CA ILE A 156 -0.30 2.55 3.92
C ILE A 156 -0.07 4.01 4.33
N LEU A 157 -0.68 4.98 3.64
CA LEU A 157 -0.58 6.40 3.97
C LEU A 157 -0.99 6.69 5.43
N PHE A 158 -2.16 6.20 5.84
CA PHE A 158 -2.69 6.43 7.17
C PHE A 158 -1.87 5.70 8.24
N SER A 159 -1.36 4.50 7.95
CA SER A 159 -0.41 3.81 8.83
C SER A 159 0.89 4.61 9.01
N ILE A 160 1.47 5.14 7.93
CA ILE A 160 2.68 5.97 7.99
C ILE A 160 2.42 7.23 8.83
N LEU A 161 1.32 7.94 8.57
CA LEU A 161 0.97 9.16 9.31
C LEU A 161 0.73 8.86 10.78
N SER A 162 -0.03 7.80 11.08
CA SER A 162 -0.27 7.32 12.44
C SER A 162 1.06 7.06 13.17
N LEU A 163 1.96 6.25 12.60
CA LEU A 163 3.27 5.96 13.20
C LEU A 163 4.13 7.22 13.39
N ARG A 164 4.07 8.17 12.44
CA ARG A 164 4.77 9.45 12.54
C ARG A 164 4.29 10.28 13.72
N PHE A 165 2.98 10.34 13.95
CA PHE A 165 2.39 11.06 15.08
C PHE A 165 2.60 10.33 16.40
N MET A 166 2.53 9.00 16.39
CA MET A 166 2.85 8.14 17.55
C MET A 166 4.25 8.42 18.09
N VAL A 167 5.27 8.37 17.22
CA VAL A 167 6.67 8.58 17.60
C VAL A 167 6.94 9.99 18.14
N ARG A 168 6.11 10.97 17.75
CA ARG A 168 6.19 12.36 18.23
C ARG A 168 5.31 12.65 19.44
N HIS A 169 4.67 11.63 20.02
CA HIS A 169 3.71 11.75 21.12
C HIS A 169 2.54 12.70 20.80
N GLN A 170 2.17 12.83 19.52
CA GLN A 170 1.06 13.67 19.05
C GLN A 170 -0.23 12.85 18.97
N TRP A 171 -0.73 12.42 20.13
CA TRP A 171 -1.81 11.42 20.25
C TRP A 171 -3.15 11.85 19.62
N MET A 172 -3.49 13.14 19.69
CA MET A 172 -4.70 13.67 19.05
C MET A 172 -4.66 13.55 17.53
N ALA A 173 -3.47 13.66 16.92
CA ALA A 173 -3.28 13.45 15.49
C ALA A 173 -3.14 11.96 15.15
N PHE A 174 -2.55 11.16 16.04
CA PHE A 174 -2.45 9.70 15.88
C PHE A 174 -3.81 9.02 15.70
N THR A 175 -4.76 9.29 16.61
CA THR A 175 -6.04 8.58 16.69
C THR A 175 -6.85 8.59 15.39
N PRO A 176 -7.11 9.75 14.72
CA PRO A 176 -7.88 9.74 13.48
C PRO A 176 -7.18 8.96 12.36
N PHE A 177 -5.86 9.07 12.20
CA PHE A 177 -5.14 8.29 11.18
C PHE A 177 -5.09 6.80 11.50
N PHE A 178 -5.01 6.43 12.78
CA PHE A 178 -5.16 5.04 13.20
C PHE A 178 -6.53 4.47 12.81
N LEU A 179 -7.62 5.17 13.15
CA LEU A 179 -8.97 4.73 12.83
C LEU A 179 -9.19 4.65 11.31
N LEU A 180 -8.73 5.66 10.57
CA LEU A 180 -8.79 5.64 9.10
C LEU A 180 -8.01 4.46 8.52
N ALA A 181 -6.82 4.14 9.03
CA ALA A 181 -6.08 2.97 8.57
C ALA A 181 -6.87 1.66 8.82
N VAL A 182 -7.43 1.48 10.02
CA VAL A 182 -8.20 0.28 10.40
C VAL A 182 -9.43 0.08 9.51
N PHE A 183 -10.17 1.14 9.22
CA PHE A 183 -11.38 1.05 8.41
C PHE A 183 -11.13 1.15 6.89
N THR A 184 -9.89 1.38 6.46
CA THR A 184 -9.52 1.37 5.04
C THR A 184 -9.03 -0.02 4.59
N GLY A 185 -8.32 -0.77 5.44
CA GLY A 185 -7.83 -2.10 5.07
C GLY A 185 -7.19 -2.88 6.22
N GLY A 186 -7.00 -4.19 6.03
CA GLY A 186 -6.58 -5.12 7.09
C GLY A 186 -5.23 -4.80 7.74
N GLY A 187 -4.29 -4.19 7.00
CA GLY A 187 -3.00 -3.78 7.57
C GLY A 187 -3.11 -2.61 8.54
N GLY A 188 -4.26 -1.93 8.65
CA GLY A 188 -4.52 -0.95 9.70
C GLY A 188 -4.65 -1.58 11.09
N LEU A 189 -5.21 -2.79 11.18
CA LEU A 189 -5.32 -3.54 12.45
C LEU A 189 -3.96 -3.88 13.05
N ILE A 190 -2.91 -3.99 12.23
CA ILE A 190 -1.52 -4.23 12.68
C ILE A 190 -0.97 -3.08 13.51
N LEU A 191 -1.51 -1.87 13.38
CA LEU A 191 -1.09 -0.74 14.22
C LEU A 191 -1.39 -0.98 15.70
N ILE A 192 -2.36 -1.84 16.03
CA ILE A 192 -2.70 -2.22 17.41
C ILE A 192 -1.48 -2.86 18.12
N PRO A 193 -0.97 -4.04 17.69
CA PRO A 193 0.20 -4.64 18.32
C PRO A 193 1.45 -3.75 18.22
N VAL A 194 1.62 -2.99 17.13
CA VAL A 194 2.74 -2.03 17.00
C VAL A 194 2.71 -0.99 18.11
N LEU A 195 1.56 -0.37 18.37
CA LEU A 195 1.42 0.64 19.41
C LEU A 195 1.60 0.03 20.81
N VAL A 196 1.10 -1.19 21.07
CA VAL A 196 1.37 -1.89 22.34
C VAL A 196 2.87 -2.04 22.56
N PHE A 197 3.59 -2.58 21.57
CA PHE A 197 5.05 -2.73 21.67
C PHE A 197 5.75 -1.38 21.82
N TYR A 198 5.29 -0.33 21.11
CA TYR A 198 5.83 1.02 21.26
C TYR A 198 5.68 1.57 22.68
N LEU A 199 4.50 1.44 23.28
CA LEU A 199 4.23 1.95 24.63
C LEU A 199 5.03 1.21 25.70
N LEU A 200 5.16 -0.12 25.56
CA LEU A 200 5.98 -0.94 26.45
C LEU A 200 7.47 -0.59 26.31
N TRP A 201 7.96 -0.47 25.08
CA TRP A 201 9.35 -0.13 24.78
C TRP A 201 9.73 1.24 25.34
N ASN A 202 8.87 2.25 25.17
CA ASN A 202 9.09 3.60 25.69
C ASN A 202 8.64 3.78 27.14
N LYS A 203 8.30 2.70 27.86
CA LYS A 203 7.86 2.71 29.26
C LYS A 203 6.74 3.72 29.55
N SER A 204 5.89 3.97 28.56
CA SER A 204 4.81 4.96 28.61
C SER A 204 3.52 4.35 29.17
N TYR A 205 3.62 3.71 30.34
CA TYR A 205 2.56 2.87 30.91
C TYR A 205 1.26 3.61 31.19
N ARG A 206 1.32 4.92 31.45
CA ARG A 206 0.14 5.77 31.68
C ARG A 206 -0.81 5.80 30.47
N LEU A 207 -0.30 5.58 29.27
CA LEU A 207 -1.08 5.58 28.04
C LEU A 207 -1.62 4.20 27.67
N VAL A 208 -1.18 3.13 28.35
CA VAL A 208 -1.62 1.76 28.03
C VAL A 208 -3.12 1.60 28.24
N ALA A 209 -3.66 2.07 29.36
CA ALA A 209 -5.09 1.97 29.64
C ALA A 209 -5.99 2.68 28.61
N PRO A 210 -5.79 3.98 28.28
CA PRO A 210 -6.63 4.65 27.28
C PRO A 210 -6.49 4.05 25.87
N PHE A 211 -5.29 3.61 25.47
CA PHE A 211 -5.13 2.95 24.16
C PHE A 211 -5.70 1.54 24.12
N LEU A 212 -5.63 0.79 25.22
CA LEU A 212 -6.32 -0.50 25.33
C LEU A 212 -7.83 -0.33 25.22
N ALA A 213 -8.41 0.70 25.86
CA ALA A 213 -9.83 1.02 25.71
C ALA A 213 -10.18 1.39 24.26
N LEU A 214 -9.36 2.22 23.60
CA LEU A 214 -9.52 2.53 22.17
C LEU A 214 -9.49 1.25 21.32
N PHE A 215 -8.58 0.32 21.59
CA PHE A 215 -8.45 -0.93 20.85
C PHE A 215 -9.63 -1.85 21.03
N VAL A 216 -10.04 -2.11 22.28
CA VAL A 216 -11.20 -2.95 22.58
C VAL A 216 -12.44 -2.37 21.91
N THR A 217 -12.62 -1.04 22.00
CA THR A 217 -13.73 -0.36 21.34
C THR A 217 -13.67 -0.50 19.82
N THR A 218 -12.49 -0.31 19.21
CA THR A 218 -12.30 -0.43 17.76
C THR A 218 -12.58 -1.86 17.29
N LEU A 219 -12.07 -2.88 17.99
CA LEU A 219 -12.31 -4.29 17.66
C LEU A 219 -13.78 -4.67 17.85
N TYR A 220 -14.41 -4.21 18.93
CA TYR A 220 -15.85 -4.40 19.15
C TYR A 220 -16.66 -3.78 18.01
N ILE A 221 -16.36 -2.54 17.62
CA ILE A 221 -17.03 -1.89 16.49
C ILE A 221 -16.82 -2.69 15.20
N TYR A 222 -15.57 -3.06 14.92
CA TYR A 222 -15.16 -3.73 13.69
C TYR A 222 -15.79 -5.12 13.50
N PHE A 223 -15.80 -5.95 14.55
CA PHE A 223 -16.17 -7.37 14.47
C PHE A 223 -17.54 -7.71 15.07
N SER A 224 -18.06 -6.91 16.01
CA SER A 224 -19.25 -7.28 16.79
C SER A 224 -20.43 -6.33 16.58
N PHE A 225 -20.19 -5.02 16.58
CA PHE A 225 -21.25 -4.03 16.38
C PHE A 225 -21.69 -3.96 14.92
N LEU A 226 -20.73 -3.95 14.00
CA LEU A 226 -20.99 -3.97 12.57
C LEU A 226 -21.14 -5.41 12.07
N PRO A 227 -22.06 -5.71 11.12
CA PRO A 227 -22.20 -7.04 10.55
C PRO A 227 -20.88 -7.54 9.98
N TYR A 228 -20.32 -8.61 10.55
CA TYR A 228 -19.05 -9.21 10.13
C TYR A 228 -19.25 -10.71 9.90
N VAL A 229 -18.79 -11.19 8.75
CA VAL A 229 -18.78 -12.63 8.45
C VAL A 229 -17.34 -13.09 8.49
N ASN A 230 -17.07 -14.09 9.34
CA ASN A 230 -15.73 -14.67 9.38
C ASN A 230 -15.54 -15.62 8.18
N LEU A 231 -14.91 -15.10 7.14
CA LEU A 231 -14.59 -15.84 5.91
C LEU A 231 -13.35 -16.74 6.06
N THR A 232 -12.60 -16.60 7.16
CA THR A 232 -11.38 -17.37 7.42
C THR A 232 -11.63 -18.35 8.57
N PRO A 233 -11.89 -19.64 8.30
CA PRO A 233 -12.04 -20.64 9.34
C PRO A 233 -10.83 -20.65 10.27
N THR A 234 -11.05 -20.79 11.58
CA THR A 234 -9.97 -20.90 12.60
C THR A 234 -8.99 -22.04 12.27
N ALA A 235 -9.47 -23.07 11.57
CA ALA A 235 -8.67 -24.17 11.03
C ALA A 235 -7.59 -23.70 10.04
N LYS A 236 -7.83 -22.63 9.24
CA LYS A 236 -6.82 -22.07 8.33
C LYS A 236 -5.63 -21.48 9.07
N PHE A 237 -5.88 -20.72 10.14
CA PHE A 237 -4.83 -20.17 11.00
C PHE A 237 -3.98 -21.28 11.63
N MET A 238 -4.63 -22.29 12.19
CA MET A 238 -3.92 -23.42 12.81
C MET A 238 -3.16 -24.25 11.76
N GLY A 239 -3.71 -24.41 10.56
CA GLY A 239 -3.03 -25.05 9.43
C GLY A 239 -1.82 -24.25 8.94
N ALA A 240 -1.87 -22.92 8.94
CA ALA A 240 -0.71 -22.11 8.59
C ALA A 240 0.44 -22.31 9.59
N LEU A 241 0.10 -22.45 10.89
CA LEU A 241 1.09 -22.70 11.95
C LEU A 241 1.72 -24.10 11.87
N SER A 242 1.05 -25.09 11.26
CA SER A 242 1.65 -26.41 11.03
C SER A 242 2.68 -26.42 9.89
N HIS A 243 2.78 -25.35 9.09
CA HIS A 243 3.74 -25.19 8.00
C HIS A 243 4.69 -24.00 8.22
N PRO A 244 5.53 -24.02 9.27
CA PRO A 244 6.33 -22.86 9.69
C PRO A 244 7.35 -22.39 8.64
N LEU A 245 7.90 -23.31 7.84
CA LEU A 245 8.83 -22.95 6.76
C LEU A 245 8.12 -22.22 5.62
N ASP A 246 6.92 -22.66 5.23
CA ASP A 246 6.14 -22.00 4.19
C ASP A 246 5.64 -20.63 4.66
N LEU A 247 5.24 -20.53 5.93
CA LEU A 247 4.87 -19.26 6.56
C LEU A 247 6.05 -18.28 6.57
N ALA A 248 7.24 -18.73 6.98
CA ALA A 248 8.45 -17.91 6.94
C ALA A 248 8.81 -17.51 5.50
N THR A 249 8.69 -18.43 4.55
CA THR A 249 8.94 -18.18 3.12
C THR A 249 7.99 -17.12 2.56
N PHE A 250 6.69 -17.21 2.89
CA PHE A 250 5.71 -16.21 2.52
C PHE A 250 6.05 -14.85 3.14
N ALA A 251 6.28 -14.79 4.45
CA ALA A 251 6.51 -13.54 5.16
C ALA A 251 7.81 -12.84 4.70
N VAL A 252 8.89 -13.61 4.53
CA VAL A 252 10.14 -13.10 3.96
C VAL A 252 9.92 -12.67 2.52
N GLY A 253 9.15 -13.45 1.75
CA GLY A 253 8.88 -13.14 0.37
C GLY A 253 8.03 -11.89 0.16
N PHE A 254 7.08 -11.61 1.07
CA PHE A 254 6.33 -10.37 1.15
C PHE A 254 7.25 -9.17 1.32
N ILE A 255 8.22 -9.26 2.25
CA ILE A 255 9.21 -8.20 2.48
C ILE A 255 10.09 -8.01 1.25
N GLY A 256 10.42 -9.11 0.56
CA GLY A 256 11.26 -9.12 -0.63
C GLY A 256 10.51 -9.03 -1.96
N GLY A 257 9.21 -8.71 -1.97
CA GLY A 257 8.36 -8.78 -3.18
C GLY A 257 8.87 -7.94 -4.35
N VAL A 258 9.60 -6.86 -4.06
CA VAL A 258 10.32 -6.06 -5.07
C VAL A 258 11.34 -6.86 -5.89
N GLY A 259 11.81 -7.98 -5.37
CA GLY A 259 12.72 -8.91 -6.03
C GLY A 259 12.03 -9.98 -6.86
N ASN A 260 10.69 -10.01 -6.95
CA ASN A 260 9.95 -11.07 -7.66
C ASN A 260 10.12 -10.97 -9.18
N VAL A 261 11.25 -11.47 -9.66
CA VAL A 261 11.54 -11.60 -11.08
C VAL A 261 10.96 -12.93 -11.53
N GLN A 262 9.93 -12.89 -12.37
CA GLN A 262 9.18 -14.07 -12.84
C GLN A 262 10.09 -15.19 -13.38
N ILE A 263 11.21 -14.83 -14.04
CA ILE A 263 12.18 -15.79 -14.61
C ILE A 263 12.93 -16.58 -13.52
N VAL A 264 13.22 -15.96 -12.37
CA VAL A 264 14.01 -16.56 -11.28
C VAL A 264 13.08 -17.19 -10.22
N GLY A 265 11.83 -16.77 -10.16
CA GLY A 265 10.80 -17.36 -9.30
C GLY A 265 11.05 -17.14 -7.81
N LEU A 266 10.53 -18.05 -6.98
CA LEU A 266 10.51 -17.99 -5.51
C LEU A 266 11.86 -17.59 -4.87
N ALA A 267 12.97 -18.12 -5.39
CA ALA A 267 14.30 -17.87 -4.84
C ALA A 267 14.70 -16.38 -4.86
N SER A 268 14.24 -15.63 -5.87
CA SER A 268 14.60 -14.22 -6.04
C SER A 268 14.07 -13.34 -4.92
N PHE A 269 12.77 -13.36 -4.70
CA PHE A 269 12.13 -12.49 -3.72
C PHE A 269 12.40 -12.95 -2.28
N VAL A 270 12.57 -14.25 -2.02
CA VAL A 270 12.99 -14.73 -0.70
C VAL A 270 14.41 -14.25 -0.37
N SER A 271 15.35 -14.35 -1.32
CA SER A 271 16.73 -13.89 -1.13
C SER A 271 16.80 -12.39 -0.88
N VAL A 272 16.01 -11.60 -1.64
CA VAL A 272 15.88 -10.16 -1.42
C VAL A 272 15.27 -9.88 -0.04
N GLY A 273 14.22 -10.59 0.35
CA GLY A 273 13.60 -10.45 1.67
C GLY A 273 14.58 -10.70 2.82
N LEU A 274 15.34 -11.78 2.76
CA LEU A 274 16.39 -12.09 3.75
C LEU A 274 17.46 -10.99 3.80
N LEU A 275 17.92 -10.51 2.63
CA LEU A 275 18.88 -9.42 2.56
C LEU A 275 18.33 -8.15 3.24
N LEU A 276 17.09 -7.76 2.95
CA LEU A 276 16.46 -6.58 3.55
C LEU A 276 16.30 -6.72 5.07
N LEU A 277 15.94 -7.91 5.56
CA LEU A 277 15.88 -8.20 7.00
C LEU A 277 17.25 -8.13 7.68
N VAL A 278 18.29 -8.68 7.06
CA VAL A 278 19.67 -8.58 7.57
C VAL A 278 20.13 -7.12 7.60
N LEU A 279 19.85 -6.35 6.55
CA LEU A 279 20.16 -4.91 6.51
C LEU A 279 19.42 -4.15 7.61
N PHE A 280 18.13 -4.43 7.83
CA PHE A 280 17.36 -3.85 8.93
C PHE A 280 17.97 -4.18 10.29
N ALA A 281 18.24 -5.46 10.56
CA ALA A 281 18.85 -5.90 11.81
C ALA A 281 20.22 -5.24 12.06
N SER A 282 21.04 -5.10 11.01
CA SER A 282 22.37 -4.45 11.09
C SER A 282 22.31 -2.94 11.41
N GLN A 283 21.14 -2.32 11.22
CA GLN A 283 20.89 -0.90 11.46
C GLN A 283 19.94 -0.66 12.64
N ALA A 284 19.32 -1.71 13.21
CA ALA A 284 18.26 -1.59 14.20
C ALA A 284 18.66 -0.73 15.41
N ARG A 285 19.86 -0.93 15.96
CA ARG A 285 20.35 -0.14 17.11
C ARG A 285 20.43 1.36 16.79
N PHE A 286 20.88 1.71 15.59
CA PHE A 286 20.92 3.09 15.12
C PHE A 286 19.50 3.63 14.92
N LEU A 287 18.64 2.87 14.24
CA LEU A 287 17.26 3.24 13.95
C LEU A 287 16.46 3.55 15.22
N PHE A 288 16.42 2.63 16.19
CA PHE A 288 15.65 2.82 17.42
C PHE A 288 16.14 3.99 18.27
N LYS A 289 17.40 4.40 18.12
CA LYS A 289 17.99 5.53 18.87
C LYS A 289 17.83 6.86 18.13
N GLU A 290 18.23 6.89 16.86
CA GLU A 290 18.40 8.13 16.10
C GLU A 290 17.17 8.45 15.26
N ASP A 291 16.47 7.45 14.70
CA ASP A 291 15.26 7.65 13.88
C ASP A 291 14.16 6.60 14.19
N PRO A 292 13.47 6.71 15.34
CA PRO A 292 12.49 5.71 15.76
C PRO A 292 11.32 5.56 14.78
N PHE A 293 11.01 6.60 14.00
CA PHE A 293 9.97 6.53 12.97
C PHE A 293 10.29 5.46 11.91
N LEU A 294 11.51 5.47 11.37
CA LEU A 294 11.93 4.45 10.41
C LEU A 294 12.04 3.05 11.06
N ALA A 295 12.40 2.98 12.35
CA ALA A 295 12.41 1.73 13.11
C ALA A 295 11.01 1.10 13.19
N TRP A 296 10.02 1.87 13.66
CA TRP A 296 8.65 1.40 13.84
C TRP A 296 7.92 1.14 12.52
N MET A 297 8.29 1.84 11.44
CA MET A 297 7.88 1.48 10.08
C MET A 297 8.36 0.07 9.70
N GLY A 298 9.62 -0.27 9.99
CA GLY A 298 10.14 -1.62 9.73
C GLY A 298 9.43 -2.70 10.54
N ILE A 299 9.16 -2.44 11.83
CA ILE A 299 8.38 -3.36 12.67
C ILE A 299 6.95 -3.53 12.16
N TYR A 300 6.30 -2.44 11.76
CA TYR A 300 4.96 -2.47 11.17
C TYR A 300 4.91 -3.35 9.90
N ILE A 301 5.88 -3.18 8.99
CA ILE A 301 5.95 -3.98 7.76
C ILE A 301 6.21 -5.46 8.08
N GLY A 302 7.12 -5.76 9.02
CA GLY A 302 7.39 -7.14 9.44
C GLY A 302 6.17 -7.84 10.05
N LEU A 303 5.44 -7.15 10.92
CA LEU A 303 4.20 -7.68 11.52
C LEU A 303 3.09 -7.84 10.47
N THR A 304 3.00 -6.92 9.52
CA THR A 304 2.05 -7.02 8.40
C THR A 304 2.37 -8.23 7.53
N ALA A 305 3.65 -8.47 7.21
CA ALA A 305 4.09 -9.64 6.46
C ALA A 305 3.74 -10.96 7.16
N GLY A 306 3.97 -11.02 8.48
CA GLY A 306 3.62 -12.19 9.30
C GLY A 306 2.11 -12.47 9.33
N LEU A 307 1.28 -11.43 9.51
CA LEU A 307 -0.18 -11.63 9.52
C LEU A 307 -0.73 -11.95 8.12
N ALA A 308 -0.15 -11.37 7.06
CA ALA A 308 -0.49 -11.73 5.69
C ALA A 308 -0.18 -13.21 5.42
N ALA A 309 0.99 -13.70 5.85
CA ALA A 309 1.35 -15.11 5.75
C ALA A 309 0.36 -16.00 6.50
N LEU A 310 -0.02 -15.64 7.74
CA LEU A 310 -0.99 -16.41 8.52
C LEU A 310 -2.36 -16.52 7.86
N ASN A 311 -2.83 -15.45 7.22
CA ASN A 311 -4.16 -15.40 6.61
C ASN A 311 -4.22 -16.00 5.21
N ARG A 312 -3.09 -16.07 4.49
CA ARG A 312 -3.07 -16.36 3.04
C ARG A 312 -2.10 -17.46 2.63
N LEU A 313 -1.60 -18.25 3.58
CA LEU A 313 -0.73 -19.38 3.27
C LEU A 313 -1.44 -20.46 2.43
N ASP A 314 -2.77 -20.54 2.50
CA ASP A 314 -3.59 -21.46 1.70
C ASP A 314 -3.51 -21.19 0.19
N ILE A 315 -3.14 -19.97 -0.21
CA ILE A 315 -2.85 -19.61 -1.60
C ILE A 315 -1.47 -20.17 -2.04
N GLY A 316 -0.58 -20.41 -1.06
CA GLY A 316 0.77 -20.92 -1.25
C GLY A 316 1.86 -19.88 -0.95
N ALA A 317 3.05 -20.34 -0.54
CA ALA A 317 4.17 -19.48 -0.17
C ALA A 317 4.62 -18.52 -1.29
N GLN A 318 4.36 -18.88 -2.56
CA GLN A 318 4.69 -18.06 -3.71
C GLN A 318 3.89 -16.75 -3.77
N ALA A 319 2.66 -16.75 -3.23
CA ALA A 319 1.79 -15.57 -3.22
C ALA A 319 2.36 -14.42 -2.38
N GLY A 320 3.32 -14.70 -1.47
CA GLY A 320 4.05 -13.66 -0.75
C GLY A 320 4.78 -12.70 -1.70
N GLY A 321 5.19 -13.16 -2.88
CA GLY A 321 5.83 -12.31 -3.89
C GLY A 321 4.87 -11.50 -4.77
N ASP A 322 3.55 -11.58 -4.57
CA ASP A 322 2.58 -10.91 -5.45
C ASP A 322 2.82 -9.39 -5.55
N SER A 323 2.54 -8.84 -6.74
CA SER A 323 2.64 -7.42 -7.05
C SER A 323 1.90 -6.54 -6.03
N ARG A 324 0.75 -7.00 -5.54
CA ARG A 324 0.02 -6.33 -4.47
C ARG A 324 0.84 -6.06 -3.21
N TYR A 325 1.75 -6.95 -2.81
CA TYR A 325 2.55 -6.79 -1.60
C TYR A 325 3.83 -5.98 -1.80
N SER A 326 4.27 -5.80 -3.05
CA SER A 326 5.46 -5.02 -3.39
C SER A 326 5.41 -3.58 -2.87
N THR A 327 4.23 -3.00 -2.65
CA THR A 327 4.09 -1.66 -2.04
C THR A 327 4.79 -1.57 -0.67
N TYR A 328 4.63 -2.58 0.19
CA TYR A 328 5.30 -2.64 1.50
C TYR A 328 6.80 -2.86 1.34
N SER A 329 7.21 -3.73 0.41
CA SER A 329 8.62 -3.98 0.08
C SER A 329 9.33 -2.69 -0.37
N LEU A 330 8.69 -1.90 -1.24
CA LEU A 330 9.19 -0.61 -1.71
C LEU A 330 9.35 0.40 -0.57
N VAL A 331 8.35 0.51 0.33
CA VAL A 331 8.44 1.38 1.51
C VAL A 331 9.55 0.91 2.46
N PHE A 332 9.74 -0.40 2.63
CA PHE A 332 10.81 -0.95 3.46
C PHE A 332 12.20 -0.64 2.89
N CYS A 333 12.39 -0.83 1.58
CA CYS A 333 13.60 -0.42 0.86
C CYS A 333 13.88 1.08 1.01
N ALA A 334 12.84 1.92 0.90
CA ALA A 334 12.97 3.36 1.13
C ALA A 334 13.42 3.68 2.56
N CYS A 335 12.86 2.99 3.57
CA CYS A 335 13.27 3.16 4.97
C CYS A 335 14.74 2.77 5.18
N LEU A 336 15.19 1.64 4.61
CA LEU A 336 16.57 1.18 4.72
C LEU A 336 17.56 2.10 4.01
N TYR A 337 17.18 2.63 2.84
CA TYR A 337 17.98 3.61 2.11
C TYR A 337 18.15 4.91 2.91
N LEU A 338 17.05 5.47 3.43
CA LEU A 338 17.10 6.69 4.25
C LEU A 338 17.88 6.47 5.55
N SER A 339 17.72 5.31 6.18
CA SER A 339 18.49 4.91 7.35
C SER A 339 19.99 4.85 7.06
N ALA A 340 20.38 4.26 5.92
CA ALA A 340 21.78 4.23 5.50
C ALA A 340 22.34 5.64 5.31
N LEU A 341 21.61 6.54 4.64
CA LEU A 341 22.03 7.94 4.48
C LEU A 341 22.21 8.68 5.82
N LEU A 342 21.30 8.46 6.76
CA LEU A 342 21.33 9.12 8.07
C LEU A 342 22.40 8.54 9.01
N ARG A 343 22.74 7.25 8.86
CA ARG A 343 23.73 6.56 9.68
C ARG A 343 25.15 7.10 9.46
N PHE A 344 25.49 7.45 8.23
CA PHE A 344 26.84 7.90 7.88
C PHE A 344 26.88 9.42 7.77
N SER A 345 27.71 10.06 8.60
CA SER A 345 27.89 11.51 8.59
C SER A 345 28.90 11.99 7.53
N ALA A 346 29.79 11.11 7.09
CA ALA A 346 30.84 11.45 6.12
C ALA A 346 30.26 11.67 4.72
N MET A 347 30.44 12.88 4.19
CA MET A 347 29.87 13.31 2.92
C MET A 347 30.27 12.42 1.72
N ASN A 348 31.51 11.92 1.68
CA ASN A 348 31.96 11.02 0.61
C ASN A 348 31.19 9.68 0.62
N ILE A 349 30.85 9.17 1.80
CA ILE A 349 30.06 7.94 1.95
C ILE A 349 28.61 8.23 1.54
N GLN A 350 28.02 9.33 2.01
CA GLN A 350 26.66 9.73 1.63
C GLN A 350 26.52 9.91 0.11
N LYS A 351 27.47 10.57 -0.56
CA LYS A 351 27.48 10.72 -2.02
C LYS A 351 27.53 9.36 -2.73
N LYS A 352 28.32 8.40 -2.24
CA LYS A 352 28.35 7.02 -2.77
C LYS A 352 27.01 6.32 -2.57
N ILE A 353 26.40 6.44 -1.39
CA ILE A 353 25.07 5.87 -1.11
C ILE A 353 24.02 6.48 -2.04
N VAL A 354 24.04 7.80 -2.26
CA VAL A 354 23.14 8.46 -3.23
C VAL A 354 23.37 7.92 -4.64
N GLY A 355 24.61 7.87 -5.10
CA GLY A 355 24.95 7.37 -6.44
C GLY A 355 24.50 5.92 -6.66
N TRP A 356 24.85 5.01 -5.74
CA TRP A 356 24.40 3.63 -5.80
C TRP A 356 22.89 3.48 -5.63
N GLY A 357 22.26 4.34 -4.83
CA GLY A 357 20.81 4.41 -4.70
C GLY A 357 20.13 4.74 -6.03
N TYR A 358 20.64 5.73 -6.77
CA TYR A 358 20.14 6.06 -8.10
C TYR A 358 20.29 4.90 -9.08
N VAL A 359 21.46 4.25 -9.09
CA VAL A 359 21.71 3.07 -9.95
C VAL A 359 20.72 1.96 -9.61
N PHE A 360 20.60 1.58 -8.34
CA PHE A 360 19.70 0.53 -7.90
C PHE A 360 18.24 0.85 -8.22
N ALA A 361 17.75 2.03 -7.84
CA ALA A 361 16.36 2.42 -8.05
C ALA A 361 16.01 2.50 -9.55
N THR A 362 16.92 2.99 -10.38
CA THR A 362 16.71 3.08 -11.83
C THR A 362 16.70 1.70 -12.49
N LEU A 363 17.65 0.82 -12.14
CA LEU A 363 17.68 -0.55 -12.66
C LEU A 363 16.42 -1.32 -12.27
N LEU A 364 16.00 -1.19 -11.01
CA LEU A 364 14.79 -1.82 -10.52
C LEU A 364 13.53 -1.28 -11.20
N PHE A 365 13.45 0.05 -11.39
CA PHE A 365 12.36 0.69 -12.14
C PHE A 365 12.28 0.14 -13.56
N ILE A 366 13.40 0.07 -14.28
CA ILE A 366 13.46 -0.43 -15.66
C ILE A 366 13.06 -1.90 -15.72
N ALA A 367 13.62 -2.74 -14.85
CA ALA A 367 13.32 -4.17 -14.81
C ALA A 367 11.82 -4.42 -14.61
N TRP A 368 11.21 -3.74 -13.62
CA TRP A 368 9.78 -3.87 -13.36
C TRP A 368 8.91 -3.24 -14.43
N TYR A 369 9.34 -2.14 -15.06
CA TYR A 369 8.60 -1.54 -16.16
C TYR A 369 8.36 -2.57 -17.28
N PHE A 370 9.42 -3.27 -17.71
CA PHE A 370 9.30 -4.30 -18.74
C PHE A 370 8.48 -5.51 -18.28
N GLN A 371 8.68 -5.98 -17.05
CA GLN A 371 7.92 -7.12 -16.52
C GLN A 371 6.42 -6.81 -16.37
N ALA A 372 6.08 -5.61 -15.89
CA ALA A 372 4.70 -5.18 -15.71
C ALA A 372 3.99 -4.83 -17.02
N PHE A 373 4.73 -4.47 -18.07
CA PHE A 373 4.16 -4.00 -19.32
C PHE A 373 3.21 -5.03 -19.96
N THR A 374 3.59 -6.31 -19.96
CA THR A 374 2.74 -7.38 -20.50
C THR A 374 1.44 -7.50 -19.70
N ALA A 375 1.53 -7.60 -18.37
CA ALA A 375 0.35 -7.73 -17.51
C ALA A 375 -0.61 -6.53 -17.61
N LEU A 376 -0.08 -5.32 -17.75
CA LEU A 376 -0.87 -4.11 -17.96
C LEU A 376 -1.57 -4.09 -19.33
N ASN A 377 -0.90 -4.56 -20.39
CA ASN A 377 -1.52 -4.66 -21.72
C ASN A 377 -2.60 -5.74 -21.75
N ASP A 378 -2.35 -6.91 -21.14
CA ASP A 378 -3.32 -8.00 -21.08
C ASP A 378 -4.58 -7.56 -20.32
N ARG A 379 -4.40 -6.90 -19.17
CA ARG A 379 -5.51 -6.30 -18.42
C ARG A 379 -6.28 -5.30 -19.27
N LEU A 380 -5.60 -4.36 -19.93
CA LEU A 380 -6.27 -3.37 -20.77
C LEU A 380 -7.04 -4.04 -21.92
N TYR A 381 -6.47 -5.07 -22.54
CA TYR A 381 -7.12 -5.85 -23.57
C TYR A 381 -8.40 -6.52 -23.04
N TRP A 382 -8.34 -7.17 -21.87
CA TRP A 382 -9.50 -7.79 -21.25
C TRP A 382 -10.62 -6.79 -20.98
N LEU A 383 -10.28 -5.65 -20.39
CA LEU A 383 -11.26 -4.60 -20.05
C LEU A 383 -11.91 -3.99 -21.30
N LYS A 384 -11.15 -3.74 -22.38
CA LYS A 384 -11.70 -3.19 -23.64
C LYS A 384 -12.63 -4.15 -24.36
N ASN A 385 -12.35 -5.44 -24.28
CA ASN A 385 -13.15 -6.48 -24.92
C ASN A 385 -14.27 -7.01 -24.03
N GLY A 386 -14.48 -6.42 -22.84
CA GLY A 386 -15.59 -6.76 -21.95
C GLY A 386 -15.47 -8.14 -21.30
N PHE A 387 -14.24 -8.67 -21.17
CA PHE A 387 -14.04 -9.89 -20.41
C PHE A 387 -14.37 -9.62 -18.94
N ALA A 388 -15.27 -10.43 -18.37
CA ALA A 388 -15.48 -10.42 -16.93
C ALA A 388 -14.23 -11.02 -16.27
N THR A 389 -13.52 -10.20 -15.49
CA THR A 389 -12.28 -10.55 -14.80
C THR A 389 -12.51 -11.02 -13.36
N TYR A 390 -13.74 -11.42 -13.06
CA TYR A 390 -14.16 -11.89 -11.75
C TYR A 390 -14.27 -13.42 -11.73
N PRO A 391 -13.89 -14.10 -10.64
CA PRO A 391 -13.96 -15.56 -10.58
C PRO A 391 -15.37 -16.13 -10.83
N ASP A 392 -16.41 -15.43 -10.36
CA ASP A 392 -17.81 -15.78 -10.61
C ASP A 392 -18.41 -14.91 -11.72
N LEU A 393 -18.40 -15.44 -12.94
CA LEU A 393 -18.90 -14.73 -14.13
C LEU A 393 -20.40 -14.44 -14.08
N VAL A 394 -21.18 -15.30 -13.41
CA VAL A 394 -22.64 -15.14 -13.29
C VAL A 394 -22.92 -13.97 -12.35
N ARG A 395 -22.24 -13.94 -11.21
CA ARG A 395 -22.31 -12.82 -10.25
C ARG A 395 -21.87 -11.51 -10.89
N ALA A 396 -20.73 -11.49 -11.57
CA ALA A 396 -20.22 -10.29 -12.22
C ALA A 396 -21.22 -9.70 -13.24
N ARG A 397 -21.83 -10.55 -14.06
CA ARG A 397 -22.84 -10.13 -15.02
C ARG A 397 -24.09 -9.57 -14.31
N ALA A 398 -24.60 -10.27 -13.30
CA ALA A 398 -25.78 -9.83 -12.56
C ALA A 398 -25.58 -8.45 -11.90
N VAL A 399 -24.43 -8.25 -11.24
CA VAL A 399 -24.10 -6.96 -10.61
C VAL A 399 -23.95 -5.86 -11.65
N LEU A 400 -23.29 -6.14 -12.78
CA LEU A 400 -23.11 -5.19 -13.86
C LEU A 400 -24.44 -4.79 -14.52
N ASP A 401 -25.32 -5.75 -14.77
CA ASP A 401 -26.64 -5.51 -15.37
C ASP A 401 -27.52 -4.67 -14.43
N GLN A 402 -27.56 -5.02 -13.13
CA GLN A 402 -28.25 -4.20 -12.13
C GLN A 402 -27.69 -2.77 -12.06
N SER A 403 -26.36 -2.61 -12.16
CA SER A 403 -25.73 -1.28 -12.16
C SER A 403 -26.12 -0.45 -13.39
N HIS A 404 -26.29 -1.10 -14.55
CA HIS A 404 -26.79 -0.44 -15.75
C HIS A 404 -28.26 -0.02 -15.62
N GLU A 405 -29.11 -0.88 -15.05
CA GLU A 405 -30.53 -0.60 -14.84
C GLU A 405 -30.74 0.58 -13.87
N LEU A 406 -29.95 0.63 -12.80
CA LEU A 406 -29.98 1.72 -11.83
C LEU A 406 -29.28 3.00 -12.31
N GLY A 407 -28.62 2.97 -13.48
CA GLY A 407 -27.83 4.09 -13.99
C GLY A 407 -26.59 4.41 -13.15
N ILE A 408 -26.15 3.48 -12.29
CA ILE A 408 -24.96 3.64 -11.44
C ILE A 408 -23.68 3.63 -12.28
N PHE A 409 -23.63 2.78 -13.30
CA PHE A 409 -22.49 2.62 -14.18
C PHE A 409 -22.97 2.47 -15.62
N LEU A 410 -22.28 3.11 -16.57
CA LEU A 410 -22.47 2.88 -18.00
C LEU A 410 -21.14 2.53 -18.65
N ALA A 411 -21.07 1.32 -19.21
CA ALA A 411 -19.91 0.90 -19.99
C ALA A 411 -19.64 1.85 -21.17
N PRO A 412 -18.35 2.18 -21.47
CA PRO A 412 -17.99 3.06 -22.59
C PRO A 412 -18.60 2.64 -23.94
N ASN A 413 -18.68 1.33 -24.19
CA ASN A 413 -19.23 0.79 -25.45
C ASN A 413 -20.76 0.99 -25.57
N LYS A 414 -21.48 1.26 -24.47
CA LYS A 414 -22.91 1.60 -24.48
C LYS A 414 -23.17 3.11 -24.55
N GLN A 415 -22.20 3.96 -24.19
CA GLN A 415 -22.33 5.42 -24.29
C GLN A 415 -22.35 5.93 -25.75
N GLN A 416 -21.76 5.19 -26.69
CA GLN A 416 -21.79 5.55 -28.13
C GLN A 416 -23.13 5.26 -28.84
N LYS A 417 -24.13 4.67 -28.15
CA LYS A 417 -25.44 4.30 -28.72
C LYS A 417 -26.62 5.11 -28.16
N ARG A 418 -26.34 6.20 -27.44
CA ARG A 418 -27.31 7.24 -27.08
C ARG A 418 -26.87 8.54 -27.72
#